data_AF-A0A1B6Q4G8-F1
#
_entry.id   AF-A0A1B6Q4G8-F1
#
_cell.length_a   1.000
_cell.length_b   1.000
_cell.length_c   1.000
_cell.angle_alpha   90.00
_cell.angle_beta   90.00
_cell.angle_gamma   90.00
#
_symmetry.space_group_name_H-M   'P 1'
#
loop_
_entity.id
_entity.type
_entity.pdbx_description
1 polymer ?
#
loop_
_entity_poly.entity_id
_entity_poly.type
_entity_poly.pdbx_seq_one_letter_code
_entity_poly.pdbx_strand_id
1 'polypeptide(L)'
;MCRRLDEDCGHLFFKCKCVKECWRVLNYENVRAMLEGSRNKTNEGKIMATTSEICSSVAYHLMELEKLQNLVPSTKPKQTLKWKPPPCEFYKINIDASFHLSTGVGGWRMIMRNAKGEVLEVGVGHLQHLSSPLHAEASAALQCLERAAHWRMPCVILETDSTTLSDALM
;
A
#
# COMPACT_ATOMS: atom_id res chain seq x y z
N MET A 1 -6.06 1.97 -13.09
CA MET A 1 -6.66 3.33 -13.06
C MET A 1 -6.91 3.78 -14.51
N CYS A 2 -7.51 4.94 -14.80
CA CYS A 2 -8.21 5.12 -16.09
C CYS A 2 -7.30 5.43 -17.29
N ARG A 3 -5.99 5.39 -17.09
CA ARG A 3 -4.92 5.51 -18.10
C ARG A 3 -4.93 6.85 -18.83
N ARG A 4 -5.32 7.93 -18.14
CA ARG A 4 -5.14 9.29 -18.63
C ARG A 4 -3.76 9.81 -18.23
N LEU A 5 -3.27 10.79 -18.98
CA LEU A 5 -1.94 11.38 -18.78
C LEU A 5 -1.89 12.36 -17.58
N ASP A 6 -3.03 12.62 -16.93
CA ASP A 6 -3.22 13.58 -15.81
C ASP A 6 -3.53 12.93 -14.45
N GLU A 7 -2.97 11.74 -14.18
CA GLU A 7 -3.10 11.01 -12.91
C GLU A 7 -1.80 11.24 -12.07
N ASP A 8 -1.59 12.17 -11.11
CA ASP A 8 -2.34 12.84 -10.00
C ASP A 8 -3.03 11.92 -8.99
N CYS A 9 -2.52 11.86 -7.75
CA CYS A 9 -3.18 11.19 -6.62
C CYS A 9 -4.64 11.65 -6.40
N GLY A 10 -4.99 12.89 -6.74
CA GLY A 10 -6.37 13.39 -6.65
C GLY A 10 -7.26 12.84 -7.76
N HIS A 11 -6.72 12.68 -8.96
CA HIS A 11 -7.34 11.88 -10.01
C HIS A 11 -7.56 10.45 -9.52
N LEU A 12 -6.51 9.83 -8.98
CA LEU A 12 -6.50 8.42 -8.59
C LEU A 12 -7.43 8.10 -7.40
N PHE A 13 -7.59 9.01 -6.44
CA PHE A 13 -8.44 8.78 -5.27
C PHE A 13 -9.81 9.48 -5.34
N PHE A 14 -9.95 10.61 -6.03
CA PHE A 14 -11.19 11.42 -5.95
C PHE A 14 -11.87 11.71 -7.29
N LYS A 15 -11.13 11.91 -8.40
CA LYS A 15 -11.70 12.45 -9.65
C LYS A 15 -11.99 11.40 -10.72
N CYS A 16 -11.25 10.29 -10.74
CA CYS A 16 -11.40 9.19 -11.72
C CYS A 16 -12.82 8.62 -11.71
N LYS A 17 -13.44 8.47 -12.88
CA LYS A 17 -14.80 7.90 -13.02
C LYS A 17 -14.93 6.51 -12.39
N CYS A 18 -13.95 5.63 -12.62
CA CYS A 18 -13.94 4.28 -12.07
C CYS A 18 -13.91 4.30 -10.53
N VAL A 19 -13.16 5.24 -9.95
CA VAL A 19 -12.97 5.33 -8.51
C VAL A 19 -14.17 6.00 -7.84
N LYS A 20 -14.76 7.02 -8.46
CA LYS A 20 -16.07 7.57 -8.02
C LYS A 20 -17.15 6.49 -7.95
N GLU A 21 -17.17 5.55 -8.90
CA GLU A 21 -18.10 4.42 -8.83
C GLU A 21 -17.78 3.50 -7.63
N CYS A 22 -16.51 3.23 -7.31
CA CYS A 22 -16.15 2.51 -6.10
C CYS A 22 -16.63 3.23 -4.82
N TRP A 23 -16.42 4.55 -4.71
CA TRP A 23 -16.93 5.33 -3.56
C TRP A 23 -18.46 5.31 -3.47
N ARG A 24 -19.16 5.36 -4.60
CA ARG A 24 -20.63 5.28 -4.66
C ARG A 24 -21.16 3.89 -4.26
N VAL A 25 -20.56 2.81 -4.78
CA VAL A 25 -20.93 1.42 -4.45
C VAL A 25 -20.68 1.11 -2.97
N LEU A 26 -19.64 1.70 -2.37
CA LEU A 26 -19.34 1.59 -0.94
C LEU A 26 -20.10 2.61 -0.06
N ASN A 27 -21.02 3.41 -0.64
CA ASN A 27 -21.81 4.44 0.05
C ASN A 27 -20.98 5.55 0.75
N TYR A 28 -19.73 5.77 0.33
CA TYR A 28 -18.80 6.75 0.90
C TYR A 28 -18.61 8.02 0.03
N GLU A 29 -19.52 8.28 -0.91
CA GLU A 29 -19.43 9.44 -1.83
C GLU A 29 -19.41 10.79 -1.09
N ASN A 30 -20.09 10.91 0.05
CA ASN A 30 -20.02 12.09 0.92
C ASN A 30 -18.61 12.31 1.49
N VAL A 31 -17.94 11.22 1.90
CA VAL A 31 -16.57 11.25 2.42
C VAL A 31 -15.58 11.61 1.31
N ARG A 32 -15.75 11.02 0.11
CA ARG A 32 -14.98 11.37 -1.09
C ARG A 32 -15.09 12.86 -1.41
N ALA A 33 -16.31 13.42 -1.39
CA ALA A 33 -16.55 14.83 -1.67
C ALA A 33 -15.95 15.76 -0.59
N MET A 34 -16.04 15.39 0.69
CA MET A 34 -15.40 16.12 1.79
C MET A 34 -13.87 16.15 1.64
N LEU A 35 -13.25 15.00 1.38
CA LEU A 35 -11.80 14.88 1.21
C LEU A 35 -11.31 15.64 -0.04
N GLU A 36 -12.04 15.56 -1.16
CA GLU A 36 -11.77 16.34 -2.38
C GLU A 36 -11.86 17.85 -2.09
N GLY A 37 -12.91 18.29 -1.40
CA GLY A 37 -13.12 19.70 -1.03
C GLY A 37 -12.01 20.23 -0.11
N SER A 38 -11.61 19.46 0.90
CA SER A 38 -10.48 19.81 1.77
C SER A 38 -9.16 19.92 0.99
N ARG A 39 -8.92 19.05 0.01
CA ARG A 39 -7.71 19.11 -0.84
C ARG A 39 -7.72 20.32 -1.80
N ASN A 40 -8.87 20.68 -2.35
CA ASN A 40 -8.98 21.84 -3.25
C ASN A 40 -8.75 23.16 -2.49
N LYS A 41 -9.16 23.27 -1.21
CA LYS A 41 -8.83 24.44 -0.36
C LYS A 41 -7.33 24.67 -0.23
N THR A 42 -6.54 23.59 -0.09
CA THR A 42 -5.06 23.66 -0.06
C THR A 42 -4.49 24.23 -1.36
N ASN A 43 -5.03 23.82 -2.52
CA ASN A 43 -4.58 24.33 -3.83
C ASN A 43 -4.98 25.79 -4.07
N GLU A 44 -6.02 26.29 -3.40
CA GLU A 44 -6.45 27.69 -3.45
C GLU A 44 -5.76 28.58 -2.40
N GLY A 45 -4.77 28.06 -1.66
CA GLY A 45 -4.07 28.80 -0.60
C GLY A 45 -4.93 29.12 0.63
N LYS A 46 -6.08 28.46 0.79
CA LYS A 46 -6.99 28.65 1.92
C LYS A 46 -6.51 27.83 3.12
N ILE A 47 -6.88 28.29 4.33
CA ILE A 47 -6.47 27.71 5.61
C ILE A 47 -6.76 26.20 5.62
N MET A 48 -5.74 25.41 5.97
CA MET A 48 -5.83 23.96 6.07
C MET A 48 -6.84 23.56 7.15
N ALA A 49 -7.49 22.41 6.96
CA ALA A 49 -8.07 21.70 8.10
C ALA A 49 -6.93 21.41 9.10
N THR A 50 -7.16 21.74 10.37
CA THR A 50 -6.20 21.52 11.45
C THR A 50 -5.91 20.02 11.59
N THR A 51 -4.75 19.68 12.13
CA THR A 51 -4.40 18.27 12.46
C THR A 51 -5.50 17.60 13.29
N SER A 52 -6.13 18.35 14.20
CA SER A 52 -7.27 17.90 15.00
C SER A 52 -8.46 17.50 14.14
N GLU A 53 -8.90 18.34 13.19
CA GLU A 53 -10.04 18.04 12.31
C GLU A 53 -9.77 16.83 11.41
N ILE A 54 -8.55 16.68 10.90
CA ILE A 54 -8.15 15.50 10.11
C ILE A 54 -8.19 14.24 10.99
N CYS A 55 -7.59 14.27 12.18
CA CYS A 55 -7.62 13.16 13.13
C CYS A 55 -9.05 12.81 13.56
N SER A 56 -9.92 13.80 13.80
CA SER A 56 -11.33 13.59 14.15
C SER A 56 -12.12 12.97 12.99
N SER A 57 -11.88 13.39 11.74
CA SER A 57 -12.50 12.78 10.56
C SER A 57 -12.06 11.32 10.39
N VAL A 58 -10.75 11.03 10.52
CA VAL A 58 -10.23 9.66 10.45
C VAL A 58 -10.83 8.79 11.57
N ALA A 59 -10.85 9.29 12.81
CA ALA A 59 -11.46 8.57 13.95
C ALA A 59 -12.96 8.30 13.72
N TYR A 60 -13.71 9.29 13.24
CA TYR A 60 -15.13 9.15 12.94
C TYR A 60 -15.39 8.05 11.89
N HIS A 61 -14.67 8.06 10.77
CA HIS A 61 -14.86 7.05 9.72
C HIS A 61 -14.36 5.65 10.12
N LEU A 62 -13.36 5.55 11.01
CA LEU A 62 -12.98 4.26 11.63
C LEU A 62 -14.11 3.70 12.51
N MET A 63 -14.73 4.53 13.36
CA MET A 63 -15.88 4.10 14.18
C MET A 63 -17.12 3.75 13.32
N GLU A 64 -17.29 4.41 12.17
CA GLU A 64 -18.34 4.11 11.19
C GLU A 64 -18.09 2.74 10.51
N LEU A 65 -16.85 2.45 10.12
CA LEU A 65 -16.44 1.13 9.59
C LEU A 65 -16.63 0.01 10.61
N GLU A 66 -16.27 0.21 11.87
CA GLU A 66 -16.49 -0.77 12.95
C GLU A 66 -17.99 -1.09 13.13
N LYS A 67 -18.87 -0.08 13.09
CA LYS A 67 -20.33 -0.30 13.14
C LYS A 67 -20.84 -1.17 11.99
N LEU A 68 -20.32 -0.97 10.78
CA LEU A 68 -20.71 -1.76 9.61
C LEU A 68 -20.19 -3.20 9.68
N GLN A 69 -18.98 -3.42 10.21
CA GLN A 69 -18.45 -4.78 10.44
C GLN A 69 -19.32 -5.58 11.42
N ASN A 70 -19.88 -4.93 12.44
CA ASN A 70 -20.79 -5.56 13.41
C ASN A 70 -22.16 -5.98 12.84
N LEU A 71 -22.50 -5.60 11.61
CA LEU A 71 -23.73 -6.05 10.92
C LEU A 71 -23.53 -7.35 10.12
N VAL A 72 -22.29 -7.81 9.95
CA VAL A 72 -21.98 -9.06 9.23
C VAL A 72 -21.85 -10.19 10.25
N PRO A 73 -22.60 -11.31 10.11
CA PRO A 73 -22.43 -12.47 10.99
C PRO A 73 -20.99 -12.98 10.96
N SER A 74 -20.39 -13.11 12.14
CA SER A 74 -19.01 -13.59 12.32
C SER A 74 -18.77 -14.92 11.60
N THR A 75 -18.13 -14.86 10.43
CA THR A 75 -17.40 -16.02 9.91
C THR A 75 -16.33 -16.36 10.94
N LYS A 76 -16.32 -17.62 11.41
CA LYS A 76 -15.40 -18.14 12.45
C LYS A 76 -14.02 -17.50 12.29
N PRO A 77 -13.38 -17.02 13.37
CA PRO A 77 -12.11 -16.33 13.26
C PRO A 77 -11.11 -17.24 12.56
N LYS A 78 -10.83 -16.97 11.27
CA LYS A 78 -9.57 -17.37 10.65
C LYS A 78 -8.51 -16.90 11.62
N GLN A 79 -7.67 -17.80 12.09
CA GLN A 79 -6.60 -17.46 13.03
C GLN A 79 -5.92 -16.22 12.47
N THR A 80 -6.10 -15.08 13.16
CA THR A 80 -5.47 -13.85 12.72
C THR A 80 -3.99 -14.08 12.96
N LEU A 81 -3.28 -14.37 11.87
CA LEU A 81 -1.83 -14.45 11.83
C LEU A 81 -1.30 -13.05 12.13
N LYS A 82 -1.36 -12.69 13.40
CA LYS A 82 -0.93 -11.41 13.93
C LYS A 82 0.53 -11.29 13.57
N TRP A 83 0.84 -10.33 12.70
CA TRP A 83 2.17 -10.12 12.19
C TRP A 83 3.17 -10.12 13.34
N LYS A 84 4.26 -10.88 13.18
CA LYS A 84 5.33 -11.01 14.17
C LYS A 84 6.59 -10.34 13.64
N PRO A 85 7.32 -9.59 14.49
CA PRO A 85 8.64 -9.09 14.13
C PRO A 85 9.61 -10.27 13.87
N PRO A 86 10.70 -10.04 13.14
CA PRO A 86 11.77 -11.03 13.00
C PRO A 86 12.45 -11.31 14.35
N PRO A 87 13.20 -12.43 14.48
CA PRO A 87 14.08 -12.68 15.62
C PRO A 87 15.13 -11.57 15.81
N CYS A 88 15.78 -11.54 16.99
CA CYS A 88 16.94 -10.66 17.21
C CYS A 88 18.03 -10.92 16.16
N GLU A 89 18.79 -9.88 15.80
CA GLU A 89 19.77 -9.86 14.69
C GLU A 89 19.21 -10.05 13.27
N PHE A 90 17.92 -10.37 13.10
CA PHE A 90 17.28 -10.46 11.79
C PHE A 90 16.54 -9.17 11.41
N TYR A 91 16.61 -8.84 10.13
CA TYR A 91 15.82 -7.81 9.48
C TYR A 91 14.72 -8.47 8.64
N LYS A 92 13.54 -7.88 8.62
CA LYS A 92 12.41 -8.37 7.81
C LYS A 92 12.12 -7.39 6.69
N ILE A 93 12.07 -7.89 5.47
CA ILE A 93 11.79 -7.12 4.26
C ILE A 93 10.51 -7.67 3.65
N ASN A 94 9.42 -6.91 3.78
CA ASN A 94 8.18 -7.17 3.06
C ASN A 94 8.25 -6.53 1.68
N ILE A 95 8.12 -7.32 0.62
CA ILE A 95 8.08 -6.86 -0.78
C ILE A 95 6.71 -7.10 -1.42
N ASP A 96 6.42 -6.35 -2.47
CA ASP A 96 5.37 -6.59 -3.46
C ASP A 96 5.77 -5.90 -4.77
N ALA A 97 5.36 -6.49 -5.89
CA ALA A 97 5.46 -5.89 -7.20
C ALA A 97 4.13 -5.90 -7.95
N SER A 98 4.00 -4.92 -8.84
CA SER A 98 2.89 -4.81 -9.79
C SER A 98 3.42 -4.93 -11.21
N PHE A 99 2.66 -5.61 -12.07
CA PHE A 99 2.99 -5.80 -13.48
C PHE A 99 1.81 -5.44 -14.37
N HIS A 100 2.09 -4.71 -15.45
CA HIS A 100 1.08 -4.31 -16.44
C HIS A 100 1.40 -4.88 -17.83
N LEU A 101 0.73 -6.00 -18.16
CA LEU A 101 0.99 -6.80 -19.37
C LEU A 101 1.01 -5.98 -20.67
N SER A 102 0.10 -5.01 -20.84
CA SER A 102 -0.02 -4.30 -22.12
C SER A 102 1.06 -3.23 -22.37
N THR A 103 1.92 -2.93 -21.38
CA THR A 103 3.01 -1.95 -21.53
C THR A 103 4.38 -2.50 -21.09
N GLY A 104 4.44 -3.68 -20.47
CA GLY A 104 5.68 -4.24 -19.93
C GLY A 104 6.28 -3.40 -18.80
N VAL A 105 5.47 -2.62 -18.09
CA VAL A 105 5.92 -1.79 -16.96
C VAL A 105 5.32 -2.28 -15.66
N GLY A 106 5.91 -1.82 -14.55
CA GLY A 106 5.47 -2.15 -13.21
C GLY A 106 5.91 -1.11 -12.19
N GLY A 107 5.67 -1.44 -10.94
CA GLY A 107 6.23 -0.75 -9.79
C GLY A 107 6.41 -1.73 -8.65
N TRP A 108 7.42 -1.49 -7.82
CA TRP A 108 7.73 -2.30 -6.64
C TRP A 108 7.59 -1.47 -5.37
N ARG A 109 7.35 -2.14 -4.25
CA ARG A 109 7.39 -1.55 -2.91
C ARG A 109 8.08 -2.47 -1.91
N MET A 110 8.63 -1.86 -0.86
CA MET A 110 9.36 -2.51 0.21
C MET A 110 9.05 -1.85 1.55
N ILE A 111 8.89 -2.63 2.61
CA ILE A 111 9.01 -2.17 3.99
C ILE A 111 10.04 -3.02 4.71
N MET A 112 11.10 -2.39 5.23
CA MET A 112 12.19 -3.02 5.96
C MET A 112 12.04 -2.71 7.46
N ARG A 113 12.11 -3.74 8.31
CA ARG A 113 11.90 -3.65 9.77
C ARG A 113 12.96 -4.40 10.57
N ASN A 114 13.23 -3.92 11.79
CA ASN A 114 14.09 -4.60 12.76
C ASN A 114 13.31 -5.57 13.67
N ALA A 115 14.02 -6.23 14.60
CA ALA A 115 13.46 -7.15 15.59
C ALA A 115 12.46 -6.54 16.59
N LYS A 116 12.40 -5.20 16.73
CA LYS A 116 11.34 -4.50 17.50
C LYS A 116 10.09 -4.24 16.66
N GLY A 117 10.15 -4.50 15.35
CA GLY A 117 9.11 -4.17 14.37
C GLY A 117 9.11 -2.72 13.89
N GLU A 118 10.09 -1.92 14.34
CA GLU A 118 10.29 -0.53 13.89
C GLU A 118 10.65 -0.53 12.40
N VAL A 119 10.08 0.40 11.64
CA VAL A 119 10.41 0.58 10.22
C VAL A 119 11.74 1.31 10.11
N LEU A 120 12.70 0.69 9.42
CA LEU A 120 14.00 1.27 9.13
C LEU A 120 14.00 2.01 7.79
N GLU A 121 13.39 1.40 6.77
CA GLU A 121 13.28 1.97 5.43
C GLU A 121 11.96 1.55 4.77
N VAL A 122 11.43 2.45 3.93
CA VAL A 122 10.37 2.16 2.96
C VAL A 122 10.92 2.46 1.58
N GLY A 123 10.88 1.48 0.68
CA GLY A 123 11.30 1.62 -0.71
C GLY A 123 10.11 1.59 -1.64
N VAL A 124 10.12 2.40 -2.69
CA VAL A 124 9.20 2.31 -3.83
C VAL A 124 9.95 2.66 -5.10
N GLY A 125 9.58 2.04 -6.23
CA GLY A 125 10.22 2.35 -7.50
C GLY A 125 9.42 1.86 -8.71
N HIS A 126 9.87 2.29 -9.88
CA HIS A 126 9.29 1.93 -11.17
C HIS A 126 10.10 0.81 -11.83
N LEU A 127 9.42 -0.08 -12.55
CA LEU A 127 10.02 -1.17 -13.33
C LEU A 127 9.61 -1.03 -14.80
N GLN A 128 10.55 -1.33 -15.70
CA GLN A 128 10.35 -1.30 -17.15
C GLN A 128 10.88 -2.59 -17.78
N HIS A 129 10.47 -2.88 -19.01
CA HIS A 129 10.88 -4.07 -19.77
C HIS A 129 10.57 -5.41 -19.07
N LEU A 130 9.53 -5.41 -18.22
CA LEU A 130 9.03 -6.60 -17.56
C LEU A 130 8.29 -7.51 -18.54
N SER A 131 8.46 -8.82 -18.36
CA SER A 131 7.86 -9.86 -19.19
C SER A 131 6.73 -10.62 -18.49
N SER A 132 6.66 -10.57 -17.15
CA SER A 132 5.65 -11.28 -16.35
C SER A 132 5.52 -10.69 -14.93
N PRO A 133 4.47 -11.05 -14.17
CA PRO A 133 4.39 -10.75 -12.73
C PRO A 133 5.57 -11.31 -11.94
N LEU A 134 6.00 -12.55 -12.25
CA LEU A 134 7.15 -13.17 -11.60
C LEU A 134 8.45 -12.38 -11.83
N HIS A 135 8.66 -11.84 -13.04
CA HIS A 135 9.79 -10.96 -13.33
C HIS A 135 9.69 -9.68 -12.47
N ALA A 136 8.51 -9.09 -12.31
CA ALA A 136 8.32 -7.91 -11.45
C ALA A 136 8.68 -8.20 -9.99
N GLU A 137 8.19 -9.32 -9.44
CA GLU A 137 8.46 -9.78 -8.07
C GLU A 137 9.95 -10.08 -7.86
N ALA A 138 10.58 -10.79 -8.79
CA ALA A 138 12.01 -11.08 -8.74
C ALA A 138 12.87 -9.79 -8.83
N SER A 139 12.48 -8.81 -9.65
CA SER A 139 13.14 -7.50 -9.73
C SER A 139 12.96 -6.66 -8.46
N ALA A 140 11.83 -6.79 -7.77
CA ALA A 140 11.59 -6.17 -6.47
C ALA A 140 12.48 -6.83 -5.40
N ALA A 141 12.49 -8.17 -5.33
CA ALA A 141 13.36 -8.93 -4.44
C ALA A 141 14.84 -8.54 -4.61
N LEU A 142 15.34 -8.49 -5.84
CA LEU A 142 16.71 -8.11 -6.15
C LEU A 142 17.06 -6.72 -5.61
N GLN A 143 16.28 -5.68 -5.95
CA GLN A 143 16.53 -4.31 -5.48
C GLN A 143 16.50 -4.20 -3.95
N CYS A 144 15.62 -4.95 -3.28
CA CYS A 144 15.53 -4.94 -1.82
C CYS A 144 16.72 -5.65 -1.16
N LEU A 145 17.23 -6.72 -1.76
CA LEU A 145 18.43 -7.44 -1.30
C LEU A 145 19.71 -6.62 -1.55
N GLU A 146 19.84 -5.96 -2.71
CA GLU A 146 20.91 -4.99 -2.98
C GLU A 146 20.90 -3.85 -1.95
N ARG A 147 19.71 -3.36 -1.59
CA ARG A 147 19.55 -2.34 -0.54
C ARG A 147 19.98 -2.86 0.82
N ALA A 148 19.56 -4.06 1.22
CA ALA A 148 19.98 -4.67 2.48
C ALA A 148 21.50 -4.91 2.56
N ALA A 149 22.12 -5.32 1.45
CA ALA A 149 23.57 -5.46 1.32
C ALA A 149 24.29 -4.11 1.45
N HIS A 150 23.76 -3.03 0.85
CA HIS A 150 24.28 -1.67 1.02
C HIS A 150 24.25 -1.21 2.49
N TRP A 151 23.16 -1.49 3.20
CA TRP A 151 23.04 -1.26 4.65
C TRP A 151 23.85 -2.25 5.52
N ARG A 152 24.56 -3.21 4.90
CA ARG A 152 25.35 -4.27 5.57
C ARG A 152 24.53 -5.11 6.56
N MET A 153 23.28 -5.39 6.23
CA MET A 153 22.40 -6.24 7.04
C MET A 153 22.76 -7.73 6.82
N PRO A 154 23.29 -8.46 7.82
CA PRO A 154 23.84 -9.80 7.61
C PRO A 154 22.77 -10.89 7.54
N CYS A 155 21.62 -10.68 8.18
CA CYS A 155 20.57 -11.69 8.35
C CYS A 155 19.21 -11.10 7.95
N VAL A 156 18.66 -11.54 6.83
CA VAL A 156 17.43 -10.99 6.23
C VAL A 156 16.38 -12.09 6.05
N ILE A 157 15.14 -11.79 6.43
CA ILE A 157 13.94 -12.55 6.08
C ILE A 157 13.19 -11.77 5.01
N LEU A 158 13.14 -12.29 3.78
CA LEU A 158 12.35 -11.73 2.70
C LEU A 158 10.93 -12.34 2.75
N GLU A 159 9.90 -11.50 2.76
CA GLU A 159 8.48 -11.90 2.74
C GLU A 159 7.81 -11.31 1.49
N THR A 160 7.23 -12.18 0.65
CA THR A 160 6.40 -11.86 -0.53
C THR A 160 5.08 -12.61 -0.42
N ASP A 161 4.01 -12.10 -1.04
CA ASP A 161 2.74 -12.82 -1.24
C ASP A 161 2.69 -13.59 -2.58
N SER A 162 3.70 -13.43 -3.43
CA SER A 162 3.88 -14.20 -4.66
C SER A 162 4.33 -15.63 -4.35
N THR A 163 3.38 -16.57 -4.36
CA THR A 163 3.67 -18.00 -4.22
C THR A 163 4.66 -18.47 -5.29
N THR A 164 4.51 -18.01 -6.53
CA THR A 164 5.42 -18.38 -7.64
C THR A 164 6.86 -17.90 -7.42
N LEU A 165 7.08 -16.75 -6.75
CA LEU A 165 8.43 -16.34 -6.37
C LEU A 165 8.95 -17.18 -5.20
N SER A 166 8.10 -17.42 -4.19
CA SER A 166 8.45 -18.26 -3.04
C SER A 166 8.86 -19.68 -3.46
N ASP A 167 8.09 -20.31 -4.34
CA ASP A 167 8.33 -21.66 -4.86
C ASP A 167 9.58 -21.74 -5.77
N ALA A 168 10.04 -20.61 -6.31
CA ALA A 168 11.23 -20.53 -7.16
C ALA A 168 12.53 -20.24 -6.39
N LEU A 169 12.43 -19.89 -5.10
CA LEU A 169 13.56 -19.53 -4.22
C LEU A 169 13.82 -20.57 -3.11
N MET A 170 12.97 -21.58 -2.97
CA MET A 170 13.08 -22.69 -2.00
C MET A 170 13.57 -23.98 -2.66
#